data_AF-A0A8J9W2M2-F1
#
_entry.id   AF-A0A8J9W2M2-F1
#
_cell.length_a   1.000
_cell.length_b   1.000
_cell.length_c   1.000
_cell.angle_alpha   90.00
_cell.angle_beta   90.00
_cell.angle_gamma   90.00
#
_symmetry.space_group_name_H-M   'P 1'
#
loop_
_entity.id
_entity.type
_entity.pdbx_description
1 polymer ?
#
loop_
_entity_poly.entity_id
_entity_poly.type
_entity_poly.pdbx_seq_one_letter_code
_entity_poly.pdbx_strand_id
1 'polypeptide(L)'
;MTTVTGTVAMEDDGHEARLMRDLVVYMDRCHGRRLARDSPDAGPGTVAMEDDWHEARLMRDLVVYMFVYTFCLSPRDRCHGGRWARGSVAMEDDGHEVRLMRDLFADYNSFPRPVSNTTHIVYVKFGISLSQIVGLNMKDQVMTTSVWLKQIWEDYKLKWDPAEYDGITRIKVPVDMIWIPDVLLYNNADGKFEVSPFTKATLFYNGMVVWTPAGIYNADGKFEVSSFTKATLFYNGTVVWTPAGIYNADGKFEVSSFTKATLFYNGTVVWTPAGIYKSYCYIDVTFFPFDRQNCSMKFGTWTYDATVVDMIPIEPEVDLTNFLENGEFVIMSAPLYRHVLSYECCPPYVDITAYIVLERLPLYFTVNLLIPCLLFTFLSLLVFYLPSKACEKITLCISILLSLAVFLLVVVKIIPSTSLAVPLLGKYLLLTTVCVILSVVVTTVVLSVSDRTDPMPGWVRKVLLQVLPRLLCMTRPGSSKVTEMLLNSQADVLDELPEGETVYASIRPRGSPRLTRNLRREEHYTPPELRAAVENINAIAKSLRGDMLNSSLSDDWQYAALVLDRFFMWFFFLVSMIGSLLIFLPPFVTDRSVVISY
;
A
#
# COMPACT_ATOMS: atom_id res chain seq x y z
N MET A 1 -46.25 -13.63 21.22
CA MET A 1 -47.32 -14.24 20.40
C MET A 1 -46.63 -14.88 19.21
N THR A 2 -46.86 -16.19 19.04
CA THR A 2 -46.57 -17.04 17.86
C THR A 2 -45.11 -17.21 17.40
N THR A 3 -44.52 -18.26 17.97
CA THR A 3 -43.61 -19.23 17.35
C THR A 3 -44.20 -19.85 16.07
N VAL A 4 -43.37 -20.10 15.05
CA VAL A 4 -43.65 -21.08 13.98
C VAL A 4 -42.55 -22.13 14.00
N THR A 5 -43.02 -23.36 14.21
CA THR A 5 -42.31 -24.63 14.24
C THR A 5 -41.99 -25.14 12.84
N GLY A 6 -40.79 -25.67 12.65
CA GLY A 6 -40.41 -26.50 11.51
C GLY A 6 -39.47 -27.61 11.95
N THR A 7 -40.04 -28.74 12.35
CA THR A 7 -39.37 -29.98 12.73
C THR A 7 -39.00 -30.79 11.49
N VAL A 8 -37.71 -31.10 11.32
CA VAL A 8 -37.26 -32.29 10.59
C VAL A 8 -36.87 -33.32 11.65
N ALA A 9 -37.47 -34.50 11.54
CA ALA A 9 -37.34 -35.60 12.47
C ALA A 9 -35.91 -36.15 12.50
N MET A 10 -35.34 -36.25 13.70
CA MET A 10 -34.35 -37.27 14.04
C MET A 10 -34.92 -38.09 15.19
N GLU A 11 -34.88 -39.40 14.98
CA GLU A 11 -35.34 -40.48 15.84
C GLU A 11 -34.65 -40.46 17.21
N ASP A 12 -35.39 -40.93 18.21
CA ASP A 12 -35.10 -40.93 19.64
C ASP A 12 -33.74 -41.54 20.04
N ASP A 13 -32.87 -40.74 20.66
CA ASP A 13 -31.89 -41.20 21.65
C ASP A 13 -32.08 -40.40 22.96
N GLY A 14 -33.06 -40.84 23.75
CA GLY A 14 -33.57 -40.15 24.95
C GLY A 14 -32.64 -40.10 26.17
N HIS A 15 -31.37 -40.52 26.07
CA HIS A 15 -30.47 -40.60 27.23
C HIS A 15 -29.46 -39.44 27.34
N GLU A 16 -28.99 -38.89 26.22
CA GLU A 16 -27.99 -37.80 26.21
C GLU A 16 -28.62 -36.42 26.46
N ALA A 17 -29.84 -36.19 25.94
CA ALA A 17 -30.56 -34.92 26.10
C ALA A 17 -31.08 -34.67 27.53
N ARG A 18 -31.15 -35.69 28.38
CA ARG A 18 -31.44 -35.56 29.83
C ARG A 18 -30.20 -35.14 30.62
N LEU A 19 -29.04 -35.72 30.29
CA LEU A 19 -27.78 -35.41 30.97
C LEU A 19 -27.34 -33.96 30.74
N MET A 20 -27.47 -33.45 29.52
CA MET A 20 -27.17 -32.05 29.20
C MET A 20 -28.09 -31.05 29.93
N ARG A 21 -29.36 -31.40 30.13
CA ARG A 21 -30.32 -30.54 30.86
C ARG A 21 -30.02 -30.48 32.36
N ASP A 22 -29.64 -31.60 32.95
CA ASP A 22 -29.29 -31.66 34.38
C ASP A 22 -27.94 -30.98 34.67
N LEU A 23 -27.00 -31.00 33.72
CA LEU A 23 -25.71 -30.31 33.83
C LEU A 23 -25.86 -28.78 33.84
N VAL A 24 -26.75 -28.24 32.99
CA VAL A 24 -27.03 -26.80 32.93
C VAL A 24 -27.72 -26.32 34.22
N VAL A 25 -28.64 -27.11 34.79
CA VAL A 25 -29.32 -26.79 36.06
C VAL A 25 -28.36 -26.86 37.27
N TYR A 26 -27.33 -27.69 37.20
CA TYR A 26 -26.30 -27.78 38.25
C TYR A 26 -25.31 -26.60 38.20
N MET A 27 -24.88 -26.21 36.99
CA MET A 27 -23.98 -25.06 36.77
C MET A 27 -24.61 -23.74 37.22
N ASP A 28 -25.91 -23.54 36.96
CA ASP A 28 -26.66 -22.33 37.35
C ASP A 28 -26.83 -22.22 38.89
N ARG A 29 -26.93 -23.36 39.59
CA ARG A 29 -27.00 -23.41 41.07
C ARG A 29 -25.66 -23.13 41.75
N CYS A 30 -24.54 -23.47 41.13
CA CYS A 30 -23.21 -23.21 41.65
C CYS A 30 -22.77 -21.75 41.44
N HIS A 31 -23.17 -21.11 40.34
CA HIS A 31 -22.92 -19.69 40.11
C HIS A 31 -23.78 -18.77 41.00
N GLY A 32 -25.03 -19.18 41.30
CA GLY A 32 -25.95 -18.41 42.16
C GLY A 32 -25.63 -18.42 43.67
N ARG A 33 -24.74 -19.31 44.16
CA ARG A 33 -24.38 -19.39 45.59
C ARG A 33 -23.11 -18.62 46.00
N ARG A 34 -22.32 -18.10 45.06
CA ARG A 34 -21.14 -17.26 45.37
C ARG A 34 -21.43 -15.75 45.43
N LEU A 35 -22.63 -15.29 45.03
CA LEU A 35 -23.01 -13.87 45.08
C LEU A 35 -23.70 -13.44 46.38
N ALA A 36 -23.79 -14.31 47.40
CA ALA A 36 -24.52 -14.05 48.65
C ALA A 36 -23.67 -14.07 49.93
N ARG A 37 -22.33 -14.06 49.81
CA ARG A 37 -21.41 -13.82 50.93
C ARG A 37 -20.24 -12.99 50.44
N ASP A 38 -20.35 -11.68 50.62
CA ASP A 38 -19.41 -10.87 51.41
C ASP A 38 -19.61 -9.38 51.10
N SER A 39 -19.64 -8.59 52.17
CA SER A 39 -19.68 -7.12 52.18
C SER A 39 -19.10 -6.70 53.53
N PRO A 40 -18.61 -5.47 53.70
CA PRO A 40 -17.62 -4.72 52.95
C PRO A 40 -16.36 -4.46 53.83
N ASP A 41 -15.22 -4.10 53.23
CA ASP A 41 -14.08 -3.34 53.82
C ASP A 41 -12.71 -3.90 53.37
N ALA A 42 -12.06 -3.24 52.41
CA ALA A 42 -10.61 -2.98 52.33
C ALA A 42 -10.22 -2.41 50.96
N GLY A 43 -9.39 -1.36 50.96
CA GLY A 43 -8.90 -0.64 49.77
C GLY A 43 -7.79 -1.36 48.98
N PRO A 44 -7.24 -0.71 47.94
CA PRO A 44 -6.58 -1.39 46.82
C PRO A 44 -5.08 -1.64 47.04
N GLY A 45 -4.63 -2.85 46.72
CA GLY A 45 -3.22 -3.22 46.67
C GLY A 45 -2.99 -4.61 46.06
N THR A 46 -2.28 -4.61 44.93
CA THR A 46 -1.56 -5.70 44.21
C THR A 46 -1.30 -7.02 44.97
N VAL A 47 -1.49 -8.15 44.26
CA VAL A 47 -0.88 -9.52 44.32
C VAL A 47 -1.91 -10.46 43.65
N ALA A 48 -1.66 -11.50 42.85
CA ALA A 48 -0.55 -12.03 42.07
C ALA A 48 -1.17 -13.13 41.15
N MET A 49 -0.48 -13.46 40.07
CA MET A 49 -0.93 -14.36 38.99
C MET A 49 -0.25 -15.72 39.19
N GLU A 50 -0.84 -16.61 40.00
CA GLU A 50 -0.21 -17.94 40.25
C GLU A 50 -1.14 -19.12 40.63
N ASP A 51 -2.48 -19.00 40.59
CA ASP A 51 -3.39 -20.08 41.04
C ASP A 51 -4.20 -20.83 39.96
N ASP A 52 -4.01 -20.55 38.66
CA ASP A 52 -4.80 -21.18 37.58
C ASP A 52 -4.35 -22.60 37.16
N TRP A 53 -3.19 -23.09 37.63
CA TRP A 53 -2.64 -24.38 37.20
C TRP A 53 -3.16 -25.61 37.98
N HIS A 54 -3.80 -25.40 39.14
CA HIS A 54 -4.30 -26.49 39.96
C HIS A 54 -5.73 -26.95 39.62
N GLU A 55 -6.59 -26.06 39.11
CA GLU A 55 -7.98 -26.42 38.76
C GLU A 55 -8.08 -27.21 37.44
N ALA A 56 -7.19 -26.97 36.47
CA ALA A 56 -7.18 -27.71 35.19
C ALA A 56 -6.78 -29.19 35.34
N ARG A 57 -6.02 -29.53 36.40
CA ARG A 57 -5.55 -30.90 36.66
C ARG A 57 -6.63 -31.76 37.31
N LEU A 58 -7.44 -31.18 38.21
CA LEU A 58 -8.59 -31.87 38.82
C LEU A 58 -9.70 -32.19 37.82
N MET A 59 -9.94 -31.30 36.83
CA MET A 59 -10.93 -31.52 35.77
C MET A 59 -10.55 -32.67 34.83
N ARG A 60 -9.25 -32.85 34.54
CA ARG A 60 -8.76 -33.95 33.71
C ARG A 60 -8.89 -35.31 34.42
N ASP A 61 -8.61 -35.34 35.72
CA ASP A 61 -8.66 -36.59 36.49
C ASP A 61 -10.10 -37.05 36.77
N LEU A 62 -11.07 -36.14 36.90
CA LEU A 62 -12.50 -36.48 37.10
C LEU A 62 -13.18 -37.06 35.86
N VAL A 63 -12.82 -36.59 34.66
CA VAL A 63 -13.38 -37.11 33.39
C VAL A 63 -12.87 -38.52 33.11
N VAL A 64 -11.60 -38.80 33.43
CA VAL A 64 -11.02 -40.15 33.31
C VAL A 64 -11.62 -41.11 34.34
N TYR A 65 -11.87 -40.66 35.57
CA TYR A 65 -12.48 -41.49 36.61
C TYR A 65 -13.95 -41.86 36.32
N MET A 66 -14.72 -40.94 35.72
CA MET A 66 -16.12 -41.20 35.30
C MET A 66 -16.19 -42.22 34.15
N PHE A 67 -15.31 -42.11 33.14
CA PHE A 67 -15.31 -43.02 31.99
C PHE A 67 -14.98 -44.47 32.35
N VAL A 68 -14.09 -44.68 33.32
CA VAL A 68 -13.68 -46.04 33.77
C VAL A 68 -14.76 -46.70 34.63
N TYR A 69 -15.56 -45.93 35.38
CA TYR A 69 -16.60 -46.48 36.25
C TYR A 69 -17.89 -46.85 35.51
N THR A 70 -18.22 -46.19 34.40
CA THR A 70 -19.44 -46.50 33.62
C THR A 70 -19.33 -47.78 32.80
N PHE A 71 -18.11 -48.26 32.49
CA PHE A 71 -17.90 -49.48 31.71
C PHE A 71 -17.69 -50.76 32.53
N CYS A 72 -17.58 -50.69 33.87
CA CYS A 72 -17.27 -51.86 34.70
C CYS A 72 -18.36 -52.29 35.71
N LEU A 73 -19.57 -51.74 35.65
CA LEU A 73 -20.66 -52.18 36.54
C LEU A 73 -21.94 -52.52 35.78
N SER A 74 -21.96 -53.73 35.19
CA SER A 74 -23.21 -54.48 35.07
C SER A 74 -22.99 -55.98 35.32
N PRO A 75 -23.17 -56.45 36.56
CA PRO A 75 -23.26 -57.88 36.87
C PRO A 75 -24.72 -58.26 37.15
N ARG A 76 -25.36 -58.92 36.17
CA ARG A 76 -26.35 -60.03 36.32
C ARG A 76 -27.28 -60.06 35.11
N ASP A 77 -26.98 -60.95 34.17
CA ASP A 77 -28.01 -61.89 33.75
C ASP A 77 -27.42 -63.21 33.26
N ARG A 78 -28.23 -64.25 33.44
CA ARG A 78 -27.87 -65.66 33.59
C ARG A 78 -27.16 -66.28 32.38
N CYS A 79 -26.08 -67.02 32.67
CA CYS A 79 -25.53 -68.04 31.78
C CYS A 79 -26.53 -69.19 31.64
N HIS A 80 -27.24 -69.27 30.50
CA HIS A 80 -27.78 -70.52 30.00
C HIS A 80 -26.81 -71.09 28.96
N GLY A 81 -26.36 -72.33 29.21
CA GLY A 81 -25.49 -73.09 28.31
C GLY A 81 -26.12 -73.26 26.94
N GLY A 82 -25.61 -72.50 25.97
CA GLY A 82 -25.85 -72.66 24.55
C GLY A 82 -24.49 -72.75 23.87
N ARG A 83 -24.26 -73.86 23.18
CA ARG A 83 -23.08 -74.11 22.36
C ARG A 83 -23.13 -73.14 21.18
N TRP A 84 -22.43 -72.01 21.26
CA TRP A 84 -22.25 -71.11 20.12
C TRP A 84 -20.98 -71.51 19.39
N ALA A 85 -21.19 -71.90 18.13
CA ALA A 85 -20.19 -72.37 17.21
C ALA A 85 -19.06 -71.36 17.06
N ARG A 86 -17.90 -71.89 16.68
CA ARG A 86 -16.74 -71.16 16.19
C ARG A 86 -17.14 -70.46 14.87
N GLY A 87 -17.89 -69.38 14.98
CA GLY A 87 -18.16 -68.46 13.88
C GLY A 87 -16.89 -67.67 13.65
N SER A 88 -16.14 -68.04 12.61
CA SER A 88 -15.23 -67.12 11.95
C SER A 88 -15.99 -65.82 11.70
N VAL A 89 -15.58 -64.75 12.38
CA VAL A 89 -15.86 -63.39 11.94
C VAL A 89 -15.26 -63.34 10.53
N ALA A 90 -16.11 -63.39 9.51
CA ALA A 90 -15.69 -63.11 8.16
C ALA A 90 -15.09 -61.70 8.22
N MET A 91 -13.82 -61.58 7.81
CA MET A 91 -13.23 -60.28 7.50
C MET A 91 -14.23 -59.56 6.61
N GLU A 92 -14.70 -58.42 7.07
CA GLU A 92 -15.37 -57.44 6.25
C GLU A 92 -14.41 -57.17 5.08
N ASP A 93 -14.91 -57.31 3.85
CA ASP A 93 -14.12 -57.17 2.63
C ASP A 93 -13.65 -55.72 2.54
N ASP A 94 -12.48 -55.45 3.14
CA ASP A 94 -11.75 -54.20 2.97
C ASP A 94 -11.56 -54.03 1.47
N GLY A 95 -12.32 -53.12 0.86
CA GLY A 95 -12.45 -53.01 -0.60
C GLY A 95 -11.11 -53.02 -1.34
N HIS A 96 -11.09 -53.44 -2.61
CA HIS A 96 -9.88 -53.66 -3.41
C HIS A 96 -8.87 -52.49 -3.37
N GLU A 97 -9.31 -51.24 -3.16
CA GLU A 97 -8.45 -50.06 -2.95
C GLU A 97 -7.66 -50.11 -1.62
N VAL A 98 -8.29 -50.56 -0.53
CA VAL A 98 -7.63 -50.73 0.78
C VAL A 98 -6.58 -51.84 0.71
N ARG A 99 -6.92 -52.95 0.05
CA ARG A 99 -5.98 -54.04 -0.21
C ARG A 99 -4.78 -53.54 -1.03
N LEU A 100 -5.04 -52.83 -2.13
CA LEU A 100 -3.99 -52.24 -2.98
C LEU A 100 -3.09 -51.29 -2.17
N MET A 101 -3.68 -50.42 -1.37
CA MET A 101 -2.93 -49.49 -0.51
C MET A 101 -2.02 -50.25 0.46
N ARG A 102 -2.53 -51.29 1.12
CA ARG A 102 -1.73 -52.11 2.04
C ARG A 102 -0.59 -52.83 1.31
N ASP A 103 -0.86 -53.38 0.13
CA ASP A 103 0.13 -54.13 -0.65
C ASP A 103 1.24 -53.21 -1.19
N LEU A 104 0.90 -52.01 -1.67
CA LEU A 104 1.87 -51.01 -2.17
C LEU A 104 2.79 -50.46 -1.07
N PHE A 105 2.25 -50.22 0.14
CA PHE A 105 2.98 -49.55 1.22
C PHE A 105 3.59 -50.50 2.26
N ALA A 106 3.46 -51.83 2.09
CA ALA A 106 4.00 -52.81 3.05
C ALA A 106 5.53 -52.74 3.22
N ASP A 107 6.27 -52.47 2.14
CA ASP A 107 7.75 -52.37 2.12
C ASP A 107 8.24 -51.09 1.39
N TYR A 108 7.40 -50.05 1.40
CA TYR A 108 7.75 -48.78 0.78
C TYR A 108 8.47 -47.87 1.77
N ASN A 109 9.59 -47.30 1.34
CA ASN A 109 10.35 -46.31 2.11
C ASN A 109 10.36 -44.98 1.35
N SER A 110 9.84 -43.92 1.97
CA SER A 110 9.70 -42.58 1.38
C SER A 110 10.97 -41.71 1.43
N PHE A 111 12.01 -42.14 2.16
CA PHE A 111 13.27 -41.40 2.24
C PHE A 111 14.16 -41.51 0.98
N PRO A 112 14.47 -42.71 0.46
CA PRO A 112 15.28 -42.85 -0.73
C PRO A 112 14.51 -42.43 -1.98
N ARG A 113 15.23 -41.87 -2.96
CA ARG A 113 14.67 -41.53 -4.26
C ARG A 113 14.23 -42.78 -5.03
N PRO A 114 13.13 -42.72 -5.81
CA PRO A 114 12.50 -43.90 -6.38
C PRO A 114 13.18 -44.33 -7.70
N VAL A 115 14.39 -44.88 -7.59
CA VAL A 115 15.16 -45.38 -8.74
C VAL A 115 15.46 -46.86 -8.60
N SER A 116 15.40 -47.60 -9.72
CA SER A 116 15.78 -49.01 -9.77
C SER A 116 17.30 -49.21 -9.63
N ASN A 117 18.08 -48.27 -10.16
CA ASN A 117 19.53 -48.22 -10.07
C ASN A 117 19.97 -46.83 -9.57
N THR A 118 20.97 -46.78 -8.70
CA THR A 118 21.46 -45.54 -8.08
C THR A 118 22.03 -44.55 -9.09
N THR A 119 22.36 -44.99 -10.30
CA THR A 119 22.85 -44.15 -11.40
C THR A 119 21.75 -43.47 -12.23
N HIS A 120 20.47 -43.85 -12.08
CA HIS A 120 19.39 -43.28 -12.90
C HIS A 120 18.95 -41.90 -12.41
N ILE A 121 18.66 -40.98 -13.32
CA ILE A 121 18.16 -39.65 -12.97
C ILE A 121 16.65 -39.72 -12.74
N VAL A 122 16.16 -39.06 -11.68
CA VAL A 122 14.71 -38.86 -11.53
C VAL A 122 14.33 -37.59 -12.28
N TYR A 123 13.51 -37.73 -13.31
CA TYR A 123 12.95 -36.59 -14.04
C TYR A 123 11.67 -36.09 -13.36
N VAL A 124 11.69 -34.86 -12.90
CA VAL A 124 10.54 -34.18 -12.31
C VAL A 124 10.01 -33.18 -13.33
N LYS A 125 8.86 -33.49 -13.94
CA LYS A 125 8.17 -32.52 -14.81
C LYS A 125 7.46 -31.51 -13.93
N PHE A 126 7.76 -30.24 -14.12
CA PHE A 126 7.31 -29.14 -13.27
C PHE A 126 6.49 -28.15 -14.07
N GLY A 127 5.35 -27.74 -13.54
CA GLY A 127 4.50 -26.70 -14.12
C GLY A 127 3.98 -25.78 -13.03
N ILE A 128 3.75 -24.52 -13.38
CA ILE A 128 3.19 -23.50 -12.49
C ILE A 128 1.86 -23.08 -13.10
N SER A 129 0.80 -23.11 -12.29
CA SER A 129 -0.51 -22.53 -12.65
C SER A 129 -0.81 -21.38 -11.69
N LEU A 130 -0.92 -20.17 -12.22
CA LEU A 130 -1.13 -18.97 -11.42
C LEU A 130 -2.63 -18.74 -11.22
N SER A 131 -3.09 -18.77 -9.96
CA SER A 131 -4.50 -18.50 -9.64
C SER A 131 -4.78 -17.02 -9.47
N GLN A 132 -3.92 -16.28 -8.76
CA GLN A 132 -4.08 -14.84 -8.57
C GLN A 132 -2.78 -14.19 -8.11
N ILE A 133 -2.63 -12.90 -8.43
CA ILE A 133 -1.64 -12.02 -7.82
C ILE A 133 -2.31 -11.38 -6.60
N VAL A 134 -1.89 -11.78 -5.40
CA VAL A 134 -2.44 -11.30 -4.13
C VAL A 134 -2.04 -9.83 -3.92
N GLY A 135 -0.80 -9.48 -4.29
CA GLY A 135 -0.34 -8.09 -4.25
C GLY A 135 1.15 -7.95 -4.51
N LEU A 136 1.54 -6.73 -4.88
CA LEU A 136 2.93 -6.32 -5.07
C LEU A 136 3.28 -5.21 -4.09
N ASN A 137 4.09 -5.51 -3.08
CA ASN A 137 4.50 -4.53 -2.09
C ASN A 137 5.75 -3.78 -2.57
N MET A 138 5.55 -2.52 -2.96
CA MET A 138 6.61 -1.65 -3.49
C MET A 138 7.66 -1.23 -2.44
N LYS A 139 7.30 -1.24 -1.15
CA LYS A 139 8.22 -0.87 -0.07
C LYS A 139 9.14 -2.02 0.30
N ASP A 140 8.58 -3.21 0.44
CA ASP A 140 9.31 -4.40 0.87
C ASP A 140 9.93 -5.17 -0.31
N GLN A 141 9.62 -4.77 -1.55
CA GLN A 141 10.11 -5.43 -2.78
C GLN A 141 9.69 -6.90 -2.87
N VAL A 142 8.43 -7.17 -2.50
CA VAL A 142 7.88 -8.54 -2.44
C VAL A 142 6.64 -8.66 -3.31
N MET A 143 6.64 -9.67 -4.17
CA MET A 143 5.47 -10.13 -4.91
C MET A 143 4.83 -11.32 -4.20
N THR A 144 3.52 -11.23 -3.90
CA THR A 144 2.75 -12.33 -3.30
C THR A 144 1.80 -12.91 -4.34
N THR A 145 1.92 -14.21 -4.60
CA THR A 145 1.16 -14.94 -5.62
C THR A 145 0.56 -16.22 -5.05
N SER A 146 -0.69 -16.52 -5.43
CA SER A 146 -1.30 -17.82 -5.18
C SER A 146 -1.10 -18.69 -6.42
N VAL A 147 -0.37 -19.80 -6.27
CA VAL A 147 -0.03 -20.69 -7.38
C VAL A 147 -0.28 -22.15 -7.01
N TRP A 148 -0.55 -22.95 -8.04
CA TRP A 148 -0.53 -24.41 -7.97
C TRP A 148 0.75 -24.90 -8.64
N LEU A 149 1.54 -25.70 -7.91
CA LEU A 149 2.76 -26.29 -8.45
C LEU A 149 2.48 -27.71 -8.91
N LYS A 150 2.42 -27.95 -10.22
CA LYS A 150 2.22 -29.28 -10.78
C LYS A 150 3.54 -30.00 -10.90
N GLN A 151 3.69 -31.08 -10.16
CA GLN A 151 4.87 -31.93 -10.13
C GLN A 151 4.50 -33.32 -10.59
N ILE A 152 5.25 -33.86 -11.56
CA ILE A 152 5.03 -35.20 -12.09
C ILE A 152 6.36 -35.95 -12.12
N TRP A 153 6.42 -37.09 -11.46
CA TRP A 153 7.56 -38.01 -11.50
C TRP A 153 7.08 -39.44 -11.65
N GLU A 154 8.02 -40.37 -11.85
CA GLU A 154 7.73 -41.79 -11.94
C GLU A 154 8.39 -42.52 -10.75
N ASP A 155 7.64 -43.41 -10.11
CA ASP A 155 8.11 -44.29 -9.05
C ASP A 155 7.95 -45.75 -9.48
N TYR A 156 9.06 -46.48 -9.51
CA TYR A 156 9.05 -47.88 -9.95
C TYR A 156 8.42 -48.85 -8.94
N LYS A 157 8.41 -48.51 -7.64
CA LYS A 157 7.82 -49.34 -6.59
C LYS A 157 6.30 -49.18 -6.49
N LEU A 158 5.78 -48.06 -6.95
CA LEU A 158 4.35 -47.73 -6.87
C LEU A 158 3.59 -48.11 -8.15
N LYS A 159 3.90 -49.29 -8.71
CA LYS A 159 3.26 -49.85 -9.92
C LYS A 159 2.42 -51.06 -9.55
N TRP A 160 1.25 -51.21 -10.18
CA TRP A 160 0.38 -52.37 -10.02
C TRP A 160 -0.34 -52.71 -11.33
N ASP A 161 -0.84 -53.94 -11.43
CA ASP A 161 -1.70 -54.35 -12.53
C ASP A 161 -3.17 -54.06 -12.16
N PRO A 162 -3.89 -53.20 -12.91
CA PRO A 162 -5.31 -52.96 -12.68
C PRO A 162 -6.16 -54.24 -12.69
N ALA A 163 -5.76 -55.29 -13.44
CA ALA A 163 -6.51 -56.53 -13.52
C ALA A 163 -6.61 -57.28 -12.17
N GLU A 164 -5.65 -57.10 -11.26
CA GLU A 164 -5.63 -57.74 -9.95
C GLU A 164 -6.46 -56.99 -8.89
N TYR A 165 -6.78 -55.72 -9.14
CA TYR A 165 -7.41 -54.80 -8.20
C TYR A 165 -8.67 -54.15 -8.81
N ASP A 166 -9.53 -54.95 -9.43
CA ASP A 166 -10.84 -54.53 -9.95
C ASP A 166 -10.79 -53.34 -10.93
N GLY A 167 -9.76 -53.28 -11.78
CA GLY A 167 -9.60 -52.23 -12.79
C GLY A 167 -9.20 -50.87 -12.22
N ILE A 168 -8.75 -50.78 -10.97
CA ILE A 168 -8.29 -49.53 -10.37
C ILE A 168 -7.05 -49.03 -11.13
N THR A 169 -7.19 -47.88 -11.81
CA THR A 169 -6.09 -47.27 -12.60
C THR A 169 -5.39 -46.13 -11.88
N ARG A 170 -6.00 -45.57 -10.83
CA ARG A 170 -5.44 -44.47 -10.05
C ARG A 170 -5.97 -44.51 -8.62
N ILE A 171 -5.14 -44.08 -7.67
CA ILE A 171 -5.51 -43.91 -6.26
C ILE A 171 -4.99 -42.57 -5.72
N LYS A 172 -5.56 -42.09 -4.61
CA LYS A 172 -5.11 -40.87 -3.94
C LYS A 172 -4.39 -41.20 -2.64
N VAL A 173 -3.11 -40.84 -2.57
CA VAL A 173 -2.22 -41.19 -1.45
C VAL A 173 -1.78 -39.92 -0.72
N PRO A 174 -1.76 -39.91 0.62
CA PRO A 174 -1.10 -38.85 1.39
C PRO A 174 0.38 -38.68 1.01
N VAL A 175 0.84 -37.43 0.84
CA VAL A 175 2.20 -37.13 0.35
C VAL A 175 3.31 -37.50 1.33
N ASP A 176 2.99 -37.62 2.62
CA ASP A 176 3.92 -38.03 3.67
C ASP A 176 4.29 -39.52 3.61
N MET A 177 3.48 -40.34 2.92
CA MET A 177 3.72 -41.77 2.73
C MET A 177 4.61 -42.09 1.52
N ILE A 178 4.83 -41.13 0.63
CA ILE A 178 5.59 -41.30 -0.63
C ILE A 178 6.85 -40.44 -0.64
N TRP A 179 7.84 -40.82 -1.47
CA TRP A 179 8.95 -39.92 -1.74
C TRP A 179 8.45 -38.69 -2.51
N ILE A 180 8.87 -37.51 -2.06
CA ILE A 180 8.62 -36.23 -2.74
C ILE A 180 9.95 -35.52 -3.05
N PRO A 181 10.05 -34.83 -4.20
CA PRO A 181 11.17 -33.94 -4.48
C PRO A 181 11.09 -32.69 -3.59
N ASP A 182 12.25 -32.16 -3.20
CA ASP A 182 12.39 -31.00 -2.33
C ASP A 182 12.45 -29.68 -3.13
N VAL A 183 11.38 -29.42 -3.88
CA VAL A 183 11.26 -28.19 -4.67
C VAL A 183 10.99 -26.99 -3.76
N LEU A 184 11.90 -26.01 -3.79
CA LEU A 184 11.83 -24.77 -3.00
C LEU A 184 11.87 -23.54 -3.90
N LEU A 185 11.25 -22.45 -3.41
CA LEU A 185 11.42 -21.11 -3.97
C LEU A 185 12.72 -20.50 -3.44
N TYR A 186 13.72 -20.28 -4.28
CA TYR A 186 15.02 -19.73 -3.87
C TYR A 186 14.97 -18.26 -3.49
N ASN A 187 14.24 -17.44 -4.25
CA ASN A 187 14.09 -16.01 -3.97
C ASN A 187 12.88 -15.75 -3.05
N ASN A 188 12.69 -16.58 -2.03
CA ASN A 188 11.62 -16.42 -1.04
C ASN A 188 11.88 -15.24 -0.10
N ALA A 189 10.85 -14.42 0.17
CA ALA A 189 10.93 -13.23 1.00
C ALA A 189 10.40 -13.39 2.45
N ASP A 190 9.65 -14.46 2.75
CA ASP A 190 9.00 -14.62 4.07
C ASP A 190 9.78 -15.48 5.06
N GLY A 191 10.92 -16.06 4.65
CA GLY A 191 11.73 -16.99 5.45
C GLY A 191 11.05 -18.34 5.76
N LYS A 192 9.79 -18.49 5.38
CA LYS A 192 8.97 -19.70 5.52
C LYS A 192 8.80 -20.36 4.18
N PHE A 193 9.28 -21.58 4.04
CA PHE A 193 9.14 -22.37 2.83
C PHE A 193 7.86 -23.20 2.93
N GLU A 194 6.86 -22.89 2.10
CA GLU A 194 5.51 -23.45 2.25
C GLU A 194 5.39 -24.93 1.86
N VAL A 195 6.27 -25.46 1.00
CA VAL A 195 6.07 -26.78 0.37
C VAL A 195 7.09 -27.86 0.76
N SER A 196 8.12 -27.53 1.55
CA SER A 196 8.96 -28.55 2.20
C SER A 196 9.30 -28.16 3.63
N PRO A 197 8.64 -28.75 4.65
CA PRO A 197 8.86 -28.38 6.04
C PRO A 197 10.23 -28.80 6.59
N PHE A 198 11.01 -29.59 5.84
CA PHE A 198 12.32 -30.09 6.28
C PHE A 198 13.33 -30.17 5.12
N THR A 199 14.46 -29.47 5.27
CA THR A 199 15.61 -29.67 4.39
C THR A 199 16.32 -30.97 4.77
N LYS A 200 16.63 -31.83 3.80
CA LYS A 200 17.29 -33.11 4.04
C LYS A 200 18.78 -32.87 4.36
N ALA A 201 19.35 -33.70 5.25
CA ALA A 201 20.78 -33.72 5.50
C ALA A 201 21.44 -34.76 4.59
N THR A 202 22.58 -34.43 4.00
CA THR A 202 23.38 -35.32 3.17
C THR A 202 24.34 -36.10 4.05
N LEU A 203 24.20 -37.42 4.07
CA LEU A 203 25.10 -38.34 4.78
C LEU A 203 26.11 -38.95 3.79
N PHE A 204 27.39 -38.81 4.09
CA PHE A 204 28.48 -39.42 3.33
C PHE A 204 28.91 -40.75 3.94
N TYR A 205 29.49 -41.62 3.10
CA TYR A 205 29.92 -42.97 3.49
C TYR A 205 30.97 -43.00 4.63
N ASN A 206 31.71 -41.90 4.83
CA ASN A 206 32.70 -41.74 5.90
C ASN A 206 32.09 -41.24 7.23
N GLY A 207 30.76 -41.11 7.32
CA GLY A 207 30.06 -40.59 8.49
C GLY A 207 29.98 -39.06 8.56
N MET A 208 30.45 -38.33 7.54
CA MET A 208 30.24 -36.88 7.43
C MET A 208 28.76 -36.60 7.16
N VAL A 209 28.17 -35.69 7.93
CA VAL A 209 26.80 -35.19 7.73
C VAL A 209 26.88 -33.72 7.34
N VAL A 210 26.35 -33.37 6.18
CA VAL A 210 26.22 -31.99 5.72
C VAL A 210 24.74 -31.64 5.71
N TRP A 211 24.33 -30.73 6.57
CA TRP A 211 22.97 -30.21 6.60
C TRP A 211 23.00 -28.70 6.30
N THR A 212 22.38 -28.33 5.20
CA THR A 212 22.27 -26.93 4.75
C THR A 212 20.80 -26.51 4.85
N PRO A 213 20.35 -25.97 6.00
CA PRO A 213 18.98 -25.48 6.11
C PRO A 213 18.77 -24.25 5.24
N ALA A 214 17.63 -24.20 4.54
CA ALA A 214 17.16 -23.00 3.89
C ALA A 214 16.67 -22.03 4.98
N GLY A 215 17.20 -20.82 5.02
CA GLY A 215 16.88 -19.81 6.03
C GLY A 215 17.26 -18.41 5.57
N ILE A 216 16.58 -17.40 6.12
CA ILE A 216 16.91 -15.99 5.90
C ILE A 216 17.64 -15.47 7.13
N TYR A 217 18.75 -14.76 6.91
CA TYR A 217 19.40 -13.97 7.95
C TYR A 217 18.68 -12.63 8.06
N ASN A 218 17.92 -12.43 9.13
CA ASN A 218 17.29 -11.14 9.37
C ASN A 218 18.36 -10.13 9.83
N ALA A 219 18.17 -8.86 9.46
CA ALA A 219 19.09 -7.78 9.81
C ALA A 219 19.19 -7.49 11.32
N ASP A 220 18.26 -8.03 12.13
CA ASP A 220 18.33 -8.02 13.59
C ASP A 220 19.27 -9.09 14.17
N GLY A 221 19.98 -9.83 13.31
CA GLY A 221 20.94 -10.86 13.70
C GLY A 221 20.30 -12.18 14.11
N LYS A 222 18.98 -12.33 13.97
CA LYS A 222 18.29 -13.59 14.23
C LYS A 222 18.30 -14.46 12.98
N PHE A 223 18.80 -15.68 13.16
CA PHE A 223 18.67 -16.74 12.17
C PHE A 223 17.34 -17.46 12.42
N GLU A 224 16.36 -17.23 11.56
CA GLU A 224 15.08 -17.93 11.60
C GLU A 224 15.12 -19.12 10.64
N VAL A 225 15.16 -20.33 11.20
CA VAL A 225 14.92 -21.56 10.45
C VAL A 225 13.42 -21.82 10.47
N SER A 226 12.86 -22.30 9.36
CA SER A 226 11.48 -22.79 9.31
C SER A 226 11.32 -24.01 10.24
N SER A 227 11.09 -23.80 11.53
CA SER A 227 10.86 -24.88 12.49
C SER A 227 9.36 -25.17 12.57
N PHE A 228 8.91 -26.24 11.93
CA PHE A 228 7.60 -26.82 12.18
C PHE A 228 7.70 -27.78 13.39
N THR A 229 7.19 -27.38 14.55
CA THR A 229 7.01 -28.31 15.68
C THR A 229 5.80 -29.20 15.45
N LYS A 230 6.03 -30.43 14.99
CA LYS A 230 5.00 -31.47 14.87
C LYS A 230 4.74 -32.10 16.26
N ALA A 231 3.59 -31.82 16.87
CA ALA A 231 3.13 -32.60 18.03
C ALA A 231 2.51 -33.91 17.51
N THR A 232 3.26 -35.01 17.58
CA THR A 232 2.78 -36.35 17.18
C THR A 232 2.55 -37.17 18.44
N LEU A 233 1.33 -37.66 18.64
CA LEU A 233 1.04 -38.56 19.77
C LEU A 233 1.45 -39.98 19.39
N PHE A 234 2.40 -40.55 20.12
CA PHE A 234 2.84 -41.94 19.96
C PHE A 234 2.21 -42.82 21.05
N TYR A 235 1.71 -43.98 20.65
CA TYR A 235 1.39 -45.08 21.58
C TYR A 235 1.98 -46.36 21.01
N ASN A 236 2.82 -47.03 21.80
CA ASN A 236 3.44 -48.31 21.43
C ASN A 236 4.18 -48.32 20.07
N GLY A 237 4.81 -47.20 19.70
CA GLY A 237 5.61 -47.08 18.48
C GLY A 237 4.80 -46.78 17.21
N THR A 238 3.47 -46.74 17.29
CA THR A 238 2.59 -46.32 16.19
C THR A 238 2.11 -44.88 16.42
N VAL A 239 2.02 -44.12 15.32
CA VAL A 239 1.46 -42.76 15.32
C VAL A 239 -0.05 -42.89 15.52
N VAL A 240 -0.54 -42.46 16.68
CA VAL A 240 -1.98 -42.57 17.04
C VAL A 240 -2.75 -41.39 16.50
N TRP A 241 -2.16 -40.20 16.52
CA TRP A 241 -2.83 -38.98 16.11
C TRP A 241 -1.83 -37.86 15.83
N THR A 242 -2.06 -37.15 14.74
CA THR A 242 -1.50 -35.83 14.45
C THR A 242 -2.68 -34.88 14.26
N PRO A 243 -2.74 -33.76 14.99
CA PRO A 243 -3.77 -32.76 14.72
C PRO A 243 -3.66 -32.28 13.28
N ALA A 244 -4.74 -32.36 12.51
CA ALA A 244 -4.96 -31.42 11.42
C ALA A 244 -5.09 -30.03 12.07
N GLY A 245 -4.43 -29.02 11.47
CA GLY A 245 -4.14 -27.72 12.09
C GLY A 245 -5.29 -27.05 12.84
N ILE A 246 -4.92 -26.26 13.85
CA ILE A 246 -5.84 -25.39 14.60
C ILE A 246 -6.11 -24.16 13.72
N TYR A 247 -7.38 -23.91 13.39
CA TYR A 247 -7.81 -22.68 12.72
C TYR A 247 -7.60 -21.48 13.66
N ASN A 248 -6.59 -20.64 13.38
CA ASN A 248 -6.52 -19.30 13.99
C ASN A 248 -7.32 -18.31 13.14
N ALA A 249 -8.04 -17.41 13.81
CA ALA A 249 -8.90 -16.39 13.19
C ALA A 249 -8.12 -15.30 12.41
N ASP A 250 -6.80 -15.43 12.25
CA ASP A 250 -5.90 -14.39 11.73
C ASP A 250 -5.64 -14.49 10.21
N GLY A 251 -6.37 -15.33 9.47
CA GLY A 251 -6.28 -15.37 8.01
C GLY A 251 -4.95 -15.87 7.42
N LYS A 252 -4.09 -16.49 8.23
CA LYS A 252 -2.91 -17.22 7.75
C LYS A 252 -3.37 -18.55 7.16
N PHE A 253 -3.38 -18.64 5.83
CA PHE A 253 -3.52 -19.93 5.14
C PHE A 253 -2.25 -20.75 5.40
N GLU A 254 -2.29 -21.63 6.39
CA GLU A 254 -1.27 -22.65 6.59
C GLU A 254 -1.53 -23.78 5.59
N VAL A 255 -1.06 -23.63 4.34
CA VAL A 255 -0.97 -24.79 3.44
C VAL A 255 0.25 -25.61 3.86
N SER A 256 0.14 -26.32 4.97
CA SER A 256 1.14 -27.27 5.42
C SER A 256 0.64 -28.70 5.16
N SER A 257 1.37 -29.42 4.30
CA SER A 257 1.55 -30.89 4.36
C SER A 257 0.37 -31.89 4.22
N PHE A 258 -0.88 -31.49 3.96
CA PHE A 258 -2.01 -32.45 3.87
C PHE A 258 -2.61 -32.67 2.46
N THR A 259 -1.92 -32.29 1.39
CA THR A 259 -2.43 -32.54 0.03
C THR A 259 -2.22 -34.01 -0.36
N LYS A 260 -3.21 -34.64 -1.00
CA LYS A 260 -3.06 -36.00 -1.53
C LYS A 260 -2.44 -35.93 -2.93
N ALA A 261 -1.47 -36.78 -3.20
CA ALA A 261 -0.96 -37.03 -4.55
C ALA A 261 -1.87 -38.04 -5.27
N THR A 262 -1.97 -37.92 -6.59
CA THR A 262 -2.63 -38.92 -7.44
C THR A 262 -1.57 -39.85 -7.99
N LEU A 263 -1.68 -41.13 -7.65
CA LEU A 263 -0.81 -42.18 -8.14
C LEU A 263 -1.53 -42.95 -9.25
N PHE A 264 -0.85 -43.21 -10.37
CA PHE A 264 -1.36 -44.00 -11.49
C PHE A 264 -0.72 -45.40 -11.50
N TYR A 265 -1.44 -46.38 -12.06
CA TYR A 265 -1.00 -47.79 -12.10
C TYR A 265 0.37 -48.02 -12.75
N ASN A 266 0.76 -47.14 -13.67
CA ASN A 266 2.04 -47.15 -14.37
C ASN A 266 3.19 -46.55 -13.53
N GLY A 267 2.96 -46.18 -12.27
CA GLY A 267 3.95 -45.56 -11.38
C GLY A 267 4.09 -44.05 -11.54
N THR A 268 3.30 -43.41 -12.39
CA THR A 268 3.32 -41.95 -12.49
C THR A 268 2.66 -41.34 -11.26
N VAL A 269 3.37 -40.45 -10.59
CA VAL A 269 2.86 -39.68 -9.45
C VAL A 269 2.62 -38.25 -9.91
N VAL A 270 1.42 -37.73 -9.64
CA VAL A 270 1.05 -36.34 -9.91
C VAL A 270 0.70 -35.67 -8.59
N TRP A 271 1.45 -34.63 -8.24
CA TRP A 271 1.23 -33.83 -7.05
C TRP A 271 1.09 -32.35 -7.41
N THR A 272 -0.01 -31.73 -6.97
CA THR A 272 -0.37 -30.35 -7.30
C THR A 272 -0.71 -29.55 -6.04
N PRO A 273 0.26 -29.23 -5.16
CA PRO A 273 0.03 -28.38 -4.01
C PRO A 273 -0.29 -26.94 -4.43
N ALA A 274 -1.29 -26.34 -3.80
CA ALA A 274 -1.51 -24.89 -3.83
C ALA A 274 -0.66 -24.22 -2.75
N GLY A 275 -0.21 -22.99 -2.97
CA GLY A 275 0.51 -22.20 -1.97
C GLY A 275 0.52 -20.72 -2.29
N ILE A 276 0.75 -19.90 -1.26
CA ILE A 276 0.93 -18.45 -1.34
C ILE A 276 2.43 -18.14 -1.28
N TYR A 277 3.04 -18.00 -2.43
CA TYR A 277 4.46 -17.71 -2.51
C TYR A 277 4.73 -16.21 -2.42
N LYS A 278 5.67 -15.85 -1.56
CA LYS A 278 6.24 -14.50 -1.47
C LYS A 278 7.63 -14.50 -2.06
N SER A 279 7.78 -13.92 -3.24
CA SER A 279 9.06 -13.83 -3.95
C SER A 279 9.63 -12.42 -3.88
N TYR A 280 10.94 -12.30 -3.75
CA TYR A 280 11.65 -11.04 -3.94
C TYR A 280 11.58 -10.63 -5.41
N CYS A 281 11.11 -9.42 -5.63
CA CYS A 281 11.02 -8.79 -6.94
C CYS A 281 11.62 -7.40 -6.86
N TYR A 282 12.62 -7.13 -7.69
CA TYR A 282 13.18 -5.78 -7.81
C TYR A 282 12.17 -4.89 -8.54
N ILE A 283 11.68 -3.86 -7.85
CA ILE A 283 10.65 -2.96 -8.36
C ILE A 283 11.30 -1.67 -8.84
N ASP A 284 11.16 -1.39 -10.14
CA ASP A 284 11.61 -0.13 -10.72
C ASP A 284 10.47 0.90 -10.68
N VAL A 285 10.64 1.95 -9.87
CA VAL A 285 9.66 3.02 -9.67
C VAL A 285 9.87 4.23 -10.57
N THR A 286 10.87 4.20 -11.47
CA THR A 286 11.23 5.35 -12.33
C THR A 286 10.04 5.92 -13.11
N PHE A 287 9.19 5.06 -13.68
CA PHE A 287 8.04 5.44 -14.50
C PHE A 287 6.68 5.36 -13.80
N PHE A 288 6.65 5.19 -12.47
CA PHE A 288 5.41 5.12 -11.71
C PHE A 288 4.48 6.32 -11.99
N PRO A 289 3.16 6.13 -12.21
CA PRO A 289 2.38 4.88 -12.14
C PRO A 289 2.22 4.14 -13.48
N PHE A 290 2.99 4.52 -14.51
CA PHE A 290 3.00 3.89 -15.84
C PHE A 290 4.13 2.85 -15.95
N ASP A 291 4.42 2.19 -14.83
CA ASP A 291 5.51 1.26 -14.64
C ASP A 291 5.19 -0.15 -15.17
N ARG A 292 6.25 -0.82 -15.64
CA ARG A 292 6.25 -2.25 -15.94
C ARG A 292 7.21 -2.93 -15.00
N GLN A 293 6.78 -4.03 -14.41
CA GLN A 293 7.56 -4.79 -13.42
C GLN A 293 7.89 -6.16 -13.98
N ASN A 294 9.12 -6.62 -13.72
CA ASN A 294 9.58 -7.96 -14.11
C ASN A 294 9.91 -8.74 -12.84
N CYS A 295 8.91 -9.48 -12.35
CA CYS A 295 9.08 -10.28 -11.15
C CYS A 295 9.43 -11.72 -11.50
N SER A 296 10.42 -12.28 -10.83
CA SER A 296 10.83 -13.66 -11.05
C SER A 296 10.42 -14.56 -9.88
N MET A 297 10.08 -15.81 -10.17
CA MET A 297 9.93 -16.87 -9.17
C MET A 297 10.85 -18.02 -9.55
N LYS A 298 11.84 -18.30 -8.71
CA LYS A 298 12.89 -19.28 -8.99
C LYS A 298 12.67 -20.55 -8.17
N PHE A 299 12.24 -21.63 -8.82
CA PHE A 299 12.01 -22.92 -8.19
C PHE A 299 13.15 -23.88 -8.48
N GLY A 300 13.63 -24.59 -7.46
CA GLY A 300 14.69 -25.58 -7.63
C GLY A 300 14.73 -26.63 -6.52
N THR A 301 15.43 -27.73 -6.75
CA THR A 301 15.73 -28.74 -5.73
C THR A 301 16.82 -28.24 -4.81
N TRP A 302 16.57 -28.28 -3.51
CA TRP A 302 17.52 -27.73 -2.54
C TRP A 302 18.72 -28.64 -2.29
N THR A 303 18.48 -29.95 -2.16
CA THR A 303 19.51 -30.93 -1.78
C THR A 303 20.05 -31.74 -2.94
N TYR A 304 19.24 -31.96 -3.98
CA TYR A 304 19.64 -32.73 -5.16
C TYR A 304 20.25 -31.84 -6.25
N ASP A 305 21.30 -32.34 -6.86
CA ASP A 305 21.92 -31.79 -8.06
C ASP A 305 21.32 -32.39 -9.35
N ALA A 306 21.67 -31.80 -10.49
CA ALA A 306 21.14 -32.17 -11.81
C ALA A 306 21.42 -33.63 -12.20
N THR A 307 22.46 -34.26 -11.63
CA THR A 307 22.82 -35.65 -11.96
C THR A 307 21.92 -36.67 -11.25
N VAL A 308 21.20 -36.25 -10.22
CA VAL A 308 20.35 -37.13 -9.39
C VAL A 308 18.88 -36.81 -9.63
N VAL A 309 18.50 -35.54 -9.60
CA VAL A 309 17.14 -35.07 -9.87
C VAL A 309 17.20 -33.96 -10.89
N ASP A 310 16.57 -34.17 -12.04
CA ASP A 310 16.51 -33.19 -13.12
C ASP A 310 15.07 -32.68 -13.28
N MET A 311 14.90 -31.36 -13.20
CA MET A 311 13.60 -30.72 -13.37
C MET A 311 13.43 -30.22 -14.80
N ILE A 312 12.26 -30.50 -15.37
CA ILE A 312 11.93 -30.16 -16.76
C ILE A 312 10.58 -29.43 -16.77
N PRO A 313 10.47 -28.24 -17.40
CA PRO A 313 9.19 -27.55 -17.52
C PRO A 313 8.20 -28.38 -18.37
N ILE A 314 6.94 -28.50 -17.91
CA ILE A 314 5.87 -29.16 -18.68
C ILE A 314 5.51 -28.31 -19.90
N GLU A 315 5.39 -27.00 -19.69
CA GLU A 315 5.03 -25.99 -20.68
C GLU A 315 6.06 -24.83 -20.63
N PRO A 316 6.29 -24.13 -21.76
CA PRO A 316 7.24 -23.01 -21.81
C PRO A 316 6.71 -21.73 -21.15
N GLU A 317 5.43 -21.68 -20.77
CA GLU A 317 4.76 -20.52 -20.17
C GLU A 317 3.96 -20.95 -18.93
N VAL A 318 3.71 -19.99 -18.03
CA VAL A 318 2.91 -20.22 -16.82
C VAL A 318 1.48 -20.43 -17.26
N ASP A 319 0.83 -21.46 -16.72
CA ASP A 319 -0.59 -21.70 -16.99
C ASP A 319 -1.43 -20.61 -16.32
N LEU A 320 -2.15 -19.83 -17.15
CA LEU A 320 -3.04 -18.74 -16.75
C LEU A 320 -4.53 -19.11 -16.93
N THR A 321 -4.88 -20.37 -17.22
CA THR A 321 -6.26 -20.77 -17.52
C THR A 321 -7.26 -20.50 -16.39
N ASN A 322 -6.81 -20.61 -15.13
CA ASN A 322 -7.61 -20.35 -13.93
C ASN A 322 -7.19 -19.03 -13.24
N PHE A 323 -6.59 -18.10 -13.99
CA PHE A 323 -6.14 -16.82 -13.45
C PHE A 323 -7.34 -15.89 -13.17
N LEU A 324 -7.40 -15.40 -11.93
CA LEU A 324 -8.30 -14.33 -11.51
C LEU A 324 -7.58 -13.00 -11.71
N GLU A 325 -8.05 -12.23 -12.70
CA GLU A 325 -7.57 -10.89 -12.96
C GLU A 325 -7.78 -9.97 -11.74
N ASN A 326 -6.75 -9.19 -11.40
CA ASN A 326 -6.86 -8.15 -10.38
C ASN A 326 -7.04 -6.77 -11.04
N GLY A 327 -7.73 -5.86 -10.35
CA GLY A 327 -8.01 -4.50 -10.88
C GLY A 327 -6.81 -3.54 -10.84
N GLU A 328 -5.60 -4.03 -10.57
CA GLU A 328 -4.39 -3.22 -10.37
C GLU A 328 -3.31 -3.50 -11.41
N PHE A 329 -3.14 -4.75 -11.83
CA PHE A 329 -2.08 -5.19 -12.75
C PHE A 329 -2.63 -6.07 -13.88
N VAL A 330 -2.03 -5.91 -15.05
CA VAL A 330 -2.25 -6.79 -16.20
C VAL A 330 -0.98 -7.61 -16.43
N ILE A 331 -1.13 -8.92 -16.63
CA ILE A 331 -0.01 -9.79 -17.01
C ILE A 331 0.22 -9.65 -18.50
N MET A 332 1.41 -9.18 -18.89
CA MET A 332 1.79 -9.02 -20.29
C MET A 332 2.40 -10.31 -20.86
N SER A 333 3.24 -10.99 -20.07
CA SER A 333 3.87 -12.25 -20.45
C SER A 333 4.34 -13.00 -19.20
N ALA A 334 4.29 -14.33 -19.22
CA ALA A 334 4.76 -15.17 -18.12
C ALA A 334 5.59 -16.39 -18.59
N PRO A 335 6.75 -16.20 -19.26
CA PRO A 335 7.58 -17.32 -19.70
C PRO A 335 8.25 -18.08 -18.54
N LEU A 336 8.44 -19.38 -18.71
CA LEU A 336 9.31 -20.22 -17.88
C LEU A 336 10.61 -20.55 -18.61
N TYR A 337 11.73 -20.35 -17.93
CA TYR A 337 13.05 -20.77 -18.41
C TYR A 337 13.68 -21.77 -17.45
N ARG A 338 14.32 -22.79 -18.01
CA ARG A 338 15.16 -23.74 -17.27
C ARG A 338 16.61 -23.28 -17.33
N HIS A 339 17.23 -23.10 -16.16
CA HIS A 339 18.64 -22.76 -16.04
C HIS A 339 19.42 -23.93 -15.46
N VAL A 340 20.65 -24.12 -15.95
CA VAL A 340 21.62 -25.06 -15.39
C VAL A 340 22.76 -24.25 -14.83
N LEU A 341 22.83 -24.17 -13.50
CA LEU A 341 23.83 -23.40 -12.78
C LEU A 341 24.96 -24.32 -12.35
N SER A 342 26.16 -24.07 -12.87
CA SER A 342 27.38 -24.72 -12.42
C SER A 342 28.13 -23.76 -11.50
N TYR A 343 28.38 -24.20 -10.27
CA TYR A 343 29.19 -23.48 -9.29
C TYR A 343 30.57 -24.13 -9.20
N GLU A 344 31.63 -23.36 -8.97
CA GLU A 344 33.01 -23.90 -8.89
C GLU A 344 33.18 -24.98 -7.80
N CYS A 345 32.39 -24.92 -6.73
CA CYS A 345 32.45 -25.86 -5.62
C CYS A 345 31.78 -27.21 -5.91
N CYS A 346 30.81 -27.25 -6.82
CA CYS A 346 29.69 -28.17 -6.69
C CYS A 346 29.18 -28.67 -8.05
N PRO A 347 28.54 -29.86 -8.11
CA PRO A 347 27.86 -30.33 -9.32
C PRO A 347 26.82 -29.32 -9.84
N PRO A 348 26.44 -29.40 -11.13
CA PRO A 348 25.46 -28.49 -11.68
C PRO A 348 24.09 -28.66 -11.00
N TYR A 349 23.44 -27.54 -10.67
CA TYR A 349 22.07 -27.49 -10.17
C TYR A 349 21.13 -27.00 -11.27
N VAL A 350 19.89 -27.44 -11.23
CA VAL A 350 18.84 -26.98 -12.15
C VAL A 350 17.85 -26.14 -11.38
N ASP A 351 17.41 -25.03 -11.99
CA ASP A 351 16.27 -24.27 -11.53
C ASP A 351 15.34 -23.95 -12.70
N ILE A 352 14.07 -23.75 -12.38
CA ILE A 352 13.05 -23.27 -13.30
C ILE A 352 12.60 -21.91 -12.78
N THR A 353 12.86 -20.89 -13.57
CA THR A 353 12.51 -19.50 -13.24
C THR A 353 11.36 -19.03 -14.12
N ALA A 354 10.26 -18.63 -13.48
CA ALA A 354 9.14 -17.96 -14.14
C ALA A 354 9.33 -16.46 -14.07
N TYR A 355 9.30 -15.76 -15.22
CA TYR A 355 9.34 -14.30 -15.29
C TYR A 355 7.95 -13.77 -15.54
N ILE A 356 7.34 -13.12 -14.57
CA ILE A 356 6.02 -12.52 -14.67
C ILE A 356 6.19 -11.03 -14.95
N VAL A 357 5.87 -10.63 -16.18
CA VAL A 357 5.90 -9.23 -16.60
C VAL A 357 4.53 -8.62 -16.37
N LEU A 358 4.48 -7.64 -15.47
CA LEU A 358 3.27 -6.95 -15.02
C LEU A 358 3.24 -5.51 -15.53
N GLU A 359 2.08 -5.04 -15.97
CA GLU A 359 1.83 -3.63 -16.30
C GLU A 359 0.74 -3.06 -15.37
N ARG A 360 1.03 -1.92 -14.74
CA ARG A 360 0.09 -1.29 -13.79
C ARG A 360 -1.03 -0.54 -14.51
N LEU A 361 -2.24 -0.62 -13.97
CA LEU A 361 -3.38 0.23 -14.36
C LEU A 361 -3.32 1.60 -13.64
N PRO A 362 -3.04 2.71 -14.33
CA PRO A 362 -2.68 4.00 -13.71
C PRO A 362 -3.88 4.85 -13.27
N LEU A 363 -5.12 4.40 -13.50
CA LEU A 363 -6.33 5.22 -13.36
C LEU A 363 -6.50 5.76 -11.93
N TYR A 364 -6.29 4.92 -10.92
CA TYR A 364 -6.42 5.30 -9.51
C TYR A 364 -5.48 6.45 -9.15
N PHE A 365 -4.20 6.36 -9.53
CA PHE A 365 -3.20 7.39 -9.24
C PHE A 365 -3.43 8.65 -10.08
N THR A 366 -3.90 8.51 -11.31
CA THR A 366 -4.24 9.63 -12.18
C THR A 366 -5.37 10.48 -11.57
N VAL A 367 -6.46 9.85 -11.14
CA VAL A 367 -7.61 10.56 -10.57
C VAL A 367 -7.27 11.15 -9.20
N ASN A 368 -6.61 10.38 -8.32
CA ASN A 368 -6.44 10.78 -6.93
C ASN A 368 -5.18 11.62 -6.65
N LEU A 369 -4.19 11.63 -7.55
CA LEU A 369 -2.95 12.41 -7.38
C LEU A 369 -2.79 13.51 -8.43
N LEU A 370 -3.05 13.23 -9.72
CA LEU A 370 -2.84 14.24 -10.76
C LEU A 370 -3.94 15.31 -10.77
N ILE A 371 -5.22 14.93 -10.65
CA ILE A 371 -6.32 15.91 -10.69
C ILE A 371 -6.23 16.95 -9.55
N PRO A 372 -5.99 16.58 -8.28
CA PRO A 372 -5.81 17.56 -7.21
C PRO A 372 -4.64 18.51 -7.46
N CYS A 373 -3.53 18.02 -8.03
CA CYS A 373 -2.38 18.86 -8.35
C CYS A 373 -2.69 19.86 -9.47
N LEU A 374 -3.40 19.42 -10.52
CA LEU A 374 -3.86 20.31 -11.57
C LEU A 374 -4.79 21.40 -11.00
N LEU A 375 -5.69 21.03 -10.07
CA LEU A 375 -6.55 21.98 -9.39
C LEU A 375 -5.74 23.00 -8.57
N PHE A 376 -4.74 22.58 -7.80
CA PHE A 376 -3.88 23.52 -7.06
C PHE A 376 -3.10 24.44 -7.98
N THR A 377 -2.55 23.94 -9.10
CA THR A 377 -1.86 24.79 -10.07
C THR A 377 -2.83 25.83 -10.66
N PHE A 378 -4.05 25.44 -11.00
CA PHE A 378 -5.08 26.36 -11.47
C PHE A 378 -5.46 27.41 -10.42
N LEU A 379 -5.72 27.00 -9.18
CA LEU A 379 -6.04 27.92 -8.09
C LEU A 379 -4.89 28.90 -7.80
N SER A 380 -3.64 28.44 -7.90
CA SER A 380 -2.47 29.31 -7.72
C SER A 380 -2.34 30.37 -8.82
N LEU A 381 -2.72 30.06 -10.07
CA LEU A 381 -2.78 31.03 -11.16
C LEU A 381 -3.95 32.02 -10.98
N LEU A 382 -5.08 31.56 -10.45
CA LEU A 382 -6.24 32.42 -10.18
C LEU A 382 -5.94 33.49 -9.12
N VAL A 383 -5.05 33.21 -8.16
CA VAL A 383 -4.60 34.19 -7.15
C VAL A 383 -3.96 35.43 -7.78
N PHE A 384 -3.16 35.25 -8.83
CA PHE A 384 -2.55 36.36 -9.59
C PHE A 384 -3.55 37.08 -10.50
N TYR A 385 -4.68 36.44 -10.82
CA TYR A 385 -5.74 37.12 -11.57
C TYR A 385 -6.55 38.08 -10.69
N LEU A 386 -6.68 37.77 -9.40
CA LEU A 386 -7.50 38.53 -8.45
C LEU A 386 -6.84 39.86 -8.05
N PRO A 387 -7.57 40.99 -8.08
CA PRO A 387 -7.02 42.30 -7.69
C PRO A 387 -6.69 42.34 -6.19
N SER A 388 -5.61 43.04 -5.83
CA SER A 388 -5.16 43.20 -4.43
C SER A 388 -6.15 43.95 -3.53
N LYS A 389 -7.06 44.75 -4.09
CA LYS A 389 -8.12 45.45 -3.34
C LYS A 389 -9.16 44.49 -2.75
N ALA A 390 -9.24 43.25 -3.24
CA ALA A 390 -10.14 42.25 -2.70
C ALA A 390 -9.49 41.56 -1.48
N CYS A 391 -10.11 41.69 -0.31
CA CYS A 391 -9.65 41.00 0.92
C CYS A 391 -9.60 39.47 0.78
N GLU A 392 -10.33 38.91 -0.19
CA GLU A 392 -10.39 37.46 -0.46
C GLU A 392 -9.06 36.87 -0.97
N LYS A 393 -8.15 37.71 -1.52
CA LYS A 393 -6.86 37.25 -2.06
C LYS A 393 -5.97 36.57 -1.01
N ILE A 394 -5.96 37.10 0.21
CA ILE A 394 -5.17 36.56 1.33
C ILE A 394 -5.76 35.23 1.81
N THR A 395 -7.08 35.17 1.96
CA THR A 395 -7.78 33.97 2.40
C THR A 395 -7.57 32.80 1.44
N LEU A 396 -7.66 33.04 0.13
CA LEU A 396 -7.37 32.04 -0.90
C LEU A 396 -5.92 31.52 -0.80
N CYS A 397 -4.96 32.42 -0.61
CA CYS A 397 -3.54 32.09 -0.48
C CYS A 397 -3.24 31.18 0.73
N ILE A 398 -3.79 31.52 1.91
CA ILE A 398 -3.65 30.71 3.13
C ILE A 398 -4.31 29.33 2.96
N SER A 399 -5.47 29.28 2.32
CA SER A 399 -6.22 28.05 2.10
C SER A 399 -5.47 27.09 1.17
N ILE A 400 -4.85 27.62 0.11
CA ILE A 400 -3.99 26.85 -0.80
C ILE A 400 -2.77 26.28 -0.06
N LEU A 401 -2.11 27.09 0.78
CA LEU A 401 -0.94 26.64 1.54
C LEU A 401 -1.26 25.50 2.51
N LEU A 402 -2.36 25.63 3.27
CA LEU A 402 -2.79 24.59 4.21
C LEU A 402 -3.19 23.30 3.48
N SER A 403 -3.96 23.44 2.40
CA SER A 403 -4.43 22.30 1.62
C SER A 403 -3.27 21.56 0.93
N LEU A 404 -2.26 22.30 0.44
CA LEU A 404 -1.02 21.73 -0.11
C LEU A 404 -0.23 20.93 0.94
N ALA A 405 -0.13 21.44 2.18
CA ALA A 405 0.56 20.74 3.26
C ALA A 405 -0.12 19.39 3.58
N VAL A 406 -1.45 19.38 3.69
CA VAL A 406 -2.22 18.14 3.91
C VAL A 406 -2.07 17.18 2.74
N PHE A 407 -2.16 17.67 1.50
CA PHE A 407 -1.98 16.85 0.31
C PHE A 407 -0.57 16.21 0.25
N LEU A 408 0.47 16.96 0.60
CA LEU A 408 1.84 16.43 0.65
C LEU A 408 1.99 15.29 1.68
N LEU A 409 1.32 15.37 2.83
CA LEU A 409 1.29 14.28 3.82
C LEU A 409 0.64 13.00 3.27
N VAL A 410 -0.36 13.13 2.39
CA VAL A 410 -0.99 11.99 1.71
C VAL A 410 -0.03 11.38 0.68
N VAL A 411 0.62 12.23 -0.13
CA VAL A 411 1.57 11.78 -1.17
C VAL A 411 2.72 10.97 -0.59
N VAL A 412 3.31 11.42 0.52
CA VAL A 412 4.44 10.74 1.19
C VAL A 412 4.07 9.34 1.69
N LYS A 413 2.78 9.09 1.99
CA LYS A 413 2.31 7.76 2.42
C LYS A 413 2.12 6.80 1.24
N ILE A 414 1.86 7.31 0.04
CA ILE A 414 1.56 6.51 -1.15
C ILE A 414 2.84 6.11 -1.89
N ILE A 415 3.80 7.04 -2.00
CA ILE A 415 5.06 6.77 -2.70
C ILE A 415 6.02 6.01 -1.76
N PRO A 416 6.59 4.86 -2.18
CA PRO A 416 7.52 4.12 -1.34
C PRO A 416 8.80 4.95 -1.07
N SER A 417 9.30 4.87 0.16
CA SER A 417 10.54 5.53 0.57
C SER A 417 11.75 4.78 0.01
N THR A 418 12.05 4.98 -1.27
CA THR A 418 13.23 4.42 -1.93
C THR A 418 14.16 5.55 -2.40
N SER A 419 15.47 5.36 -2.19
CA SER A 419 16.50 6.34 -2.57
C SER A 419 17.16 6.03 -3.92
N LEU A 420 16.87 4.86 -4.52
CA LEU A 420 17.49 4.40 -5.77
C LEU A 420 17.11 5.28 -6.96
N ALA A 421 15.84 5.66 -7.06
CA ALA A 421 15.34 6.53 -8.11
C ALA A 421 14.14 7.34 -7.62
N VAL A 422 14.06 8.60 -8.05
CA VAL A 422 12.86 9.43 -7.81
C VAL A 422 11.82 9.11 -8.89
N PRO A 423 10.60 8.68 -8.52
CA PRO A 423 9.54 8.36 -9.48
C PRO A 423 9.17 9.54 -10.37
N LEU A 424 8.72 9.27 -11.60
CA LEU A 424 8.26 10.29 -12.54
C LEU A 424 7.16 11.17 -11.94
N LEU A 425 6.14 10.53 -11.36
CA LEU A 425 5.07 11.21 -10.64
C LEU A 425 5.64 12.02 -9.46
N GLY A 426 6.61 11.48 -8.73
CA GLY A 426 7.30 12.20 -7.65
C GLY A 426 7.99 13.48 -8.14
N LYS A 427 8.68 13.44 -9.29
CA LYS A 427 9.31 14.62 -9.91
C LYS A 427 8.27 15.68 -10.30
N TYR A 428 7.14 15.25 -10.88
CA TYR A 428 6.04 16.14 -11.24
C TYR A 428 5.40 16.77 -9.99
N LEU A 429 5.07 15.97 -8.99
CA LEU A 429 4.50 16.44 -7.73
C LEU A 429 5.46 17.41 -7.02
N LEU A 430 6.75 17.09 -6.96
CA LEU A 430 7.76 17.98 -6.39
C LEU A 430 7.80 19.33 -7.14
N LEU A 431 7.86 19.31 -8.46
CA LEU A 431 7.86 20.53 -9.28
C LEU A 431 6.61 21.38 -9.00
N THR A 432 5.43 20.78 -9.06
CA THR A 432 4.16 21.49 -8.84
C THR A 432 4.06 22.04 -7.42
N THR A 433 4.43 21.27 -6.40
CA THR A 433 4.45 21.73 -5.00
C THR A 433 5.40 22.91 -4.81
N VAL A 434 6.63 22.83 -5.35
CA VAL A 434 7.60 23.92 -5.28
C VAL A 434 7.09 25.17 -6.00
N CYS A 435 6.52 25.02 -7.20
CA CYS A 435 5.90 26.13 -7.94
C CYS A 435 4.76 26.78 -7.15
N VAL A 436 3.88 25.99 -6.53
CA VAL A 436 2.76 26.52 -5.73
C VAL A 436 3.28 27.24 -4.48
N ILE A 437 4.27 26.70 -3.77
CA ILE A 437 4.90 27.38 -2.62
C ILE A 437 5.52 28.71 -3.03
N LEU A 438 6.31 28.73 -4.11
CA LEU A 438 6.90 29.95 -4.64
C LEU A 438 5.83 30.96 -5.08
N SER A 439 4.73 30.50 -5.69
CA SER A 439 3.63 31.38 -6.10
C SER A 439 2.95 32.07 -4.92
N VAL A 440 2.77 31.35 -3.80
CA VAL A 440 2.22 31.87 -2.55
C VAL A 440 3.16 32.92 -1.95
N VAL A 441 4.47 32.65 -1.92
CA VAL A 441 5.49 33.61 -1.43
C VAL A 441 5.56 34.86 -2.31
N VAL A 442 5.53 34.71 -3.64
CA VAL A 442 5.51 35.86 -4.55
C VAL A 442 4.24 36.69 -4.36
N THR A 443 3.10 36.05 -4.15
CA THR A 443 1.83 36.74 -3.89
C THR A 443 1.89 37.59 -2.63
N THR A 444 2.48 37.10 -1.53
CA THR A 444 2.63 37.90 -0.30
C THR A 444 3.54 39.11 -0.50
N VAL A 445 4.60 38.97 -1.31
CA VAL A 445 5.45 40.08 -1.72
C VAL A 445 4.67 41.10 -2.57
N VAL A 446 3.88 40.65 -3.54
CA VAL A 446 3.06 41.55 -4.38
C VAL A 446 2.03 42.29 -3.53
N LEU A 447 1.41 41.64 -2.55
CA LEU A 447 0.51 42.29 -1.60
C LEU A 447 1.23 43.36 -0.78
N SER A 448 2.43 43.07 -0.26
CA SER A 448 3.25 44.05 0.47
C SER A 448 3.64 45.24 -0.40
N VAL A 449 3.91 45.03 -1.69
CA VAL A 449 4.20 46.11 -2.65
C VAL A 449 2.95 46.96 -2.93
N SER A 450 1.76 46.34 -2.96
CA SER A 450 0.51 47.03 -3.28
C SER A 450 0.02 48.00 -2.18
N ASP A 451 0.46 47.79 -0.94
CA ASP A 451 0.07 48.60 0.22
C ASP A 451 1.03 49.79 0.47
N ARG A 452 2.07 49.95 -0.37
CA ARG A 452 3.04 51.04 -0.22
C ARG A 452 2.45 52.39 -0.65
N THR A 453 2.77 53.43 0.11
CA THR A 453 2.43 54.84 -0.18
C THR A 453 3.66 55.72 -0.41
N ASP A 454 4.86 55.16 -0.31
CA ASP A 454 6.14 55.88 -0.49
C ASP A 454 6.39 56.30 -1.94
N PRO A 455 7.14 57.39 -2.21
CA PRO A 455 7.53 57.74 -3.57
C PRO A 455 8.40 56.63 -4.22
N MET A 456 8.01 56.19 -5.41
CA MET A 456 8.74 55.16 -6.16
C MET A 456 10.16 55.61 -6.55
N PRO A 457 11.20 54.80 -6.29
CA PRO A 457 12.53 55.04 -6.86
C PRO A 457 12.48 55.08 -8.40
N GLY A 458 13.23 55.99 -9.01
CA GLY A 458 13.16 56.24 -10.45
C GLY A 458 13.42 55.00 -11.34
N TRP A 459 14.27 54.08 -10.87
CA TRP A 459 14.53 52.82 -11.56
C TRP A 459 13.33 51.84 -11.49
N VAL A 460 12.67 51.74 -10.33
CA VAL A 460 11.47 50.90 -10.12
C VAL A 460 10.35 51.38 -11.04
N ARG A 461 10.15 52.70 -11.09
CA ARG A 461 9.13 53.34 -11.92
C ARG A 461 9.33 53.01 -13.41
N LYS A 462 10.57 53.06 -13.89
CA LYS A 462 10.90 52.73 -15.29
C LYS A 462 10.63 51.24 -15.60
N VAL A 463 11.05 50.34 -14.72
CA VAL A 463 10.87 48.89 -14.93
C VAL A 463 9.39 48.50 -14.86
N LEU A 464 8.68 48.87 -13.78
CA LEU A 464 7.31 48.42 -13.52
C LEU A 464 6.25 49.18 -14.32
N LEU A 465 6.45 50.48 -14.61
CA LEU A 465 5.44 51.28 -15.32
C LEU A 465 5.71 51.45 -16.81
N GLN A 466 6.93 51.18 -17.30
CA GLN A 466 7.27 51.40 -18.72
C GLN A 466 7.76 50.15 -19.45
N VAL A 467 8.58 49.29 -18.81
CA VAL A 467 9.16 48.11 -19.48
C VAL A 467 8.22 46.91 -19.42
N LEU A 468 7.81 46.48 -18.21
CA LEU A 468 6.95 45.30 -18.02
C LEU A 468 5.57 45.43 -18.72
N PRO A 469 4.85 46.57 -18.63
CA PRO A 469 3.54 46.70 -19.27
C PRO A 469 3.60 46.62 -20.79
N ARG A 470 4.70 47.10 -21.41
CA ARG A 470 4.93 46.97 -22.86
C ARG A 470 5.20 45.52 -23.26
N LEU A 471 5.92 44.77 -22.44
CA LEU A 471 6.16 43.34 -22.65
C LEU A 471 4.85 42.53 -22.53
N LEU A 472 3.98 42.88 -21.59
CA LEU A 472 2.70 42.21 -21.31
C LEU A 472 1.51 42.78 -22.12
N CYS A 473 1.74 43.73 -23.03
CA CYS A 473 0.72 44.42 -23.81
C CYS A 473 -0.43 45.03 -22.96
N MET A 474 -0.12 45.52 -21.75
CA MET A 474 -1.11 46.15 -20.87
C MET A 474 -1.13 47.66 -21.06
N THR A 475 -2.33 48.22 -21.17
CA THR A 475 -2.55 49.68 -21.20
C THR A 475 -2.97 50.15 -19.82
N ARG A 476 -2.38 51.24 -19.31
CA ARG A 476 -2.76 51.81 -18.01
C ARG A 476 -4.23 52.28 -18.06
N PRO A 477 -5.14 51.70 -17.25
CA PRO A 477 -6.50 52.20 -17.18
C PRO A 477 -6.48 53.59 -16.51
N GLY A 478 -6.98 54.60 -17.22
CA GLY A 478 -7.21 55.92 -16.65
C GLY A 478 -5.95 56.69 -16.23
N SER A 479 -5.01 56.98 -17.13
CA SER A 479 -4.25 58.23 -17.00
C SER A 479 -5.23 59.35 -17.34
N SER A 480 -6.02 59.79 -16.35
CA SER A 480 -6.79 61.00 -16.50
C SER A 480 -5.79 62.14 -16.54
N LYS A 481 -5.36 62.51 -17.76
CA LYS A 481 -4.63 63.75 -18.04
C LYS A 481 -5.32 64.95 -17.38
N VAL A 482 -6.63 64.86 -17.08
CA VAL A 482 -7.39 65.84 -16.32
C VAL A 482 -6.88 66.00 -14.89
N THR A 483 -6.50 64.94 -14.17
CA THR A 483 -5.97 65.05 -12.80
C THR A 483 -4.56 65.65 -12.78
N GLU A 484 -3.73 65.28 -13.75
CA GLU A 484 -2.38 65.83 -13.95
C GLU A 484 -2.45 67.30 -14.44
N MET A 485 -3.42 67.63 -15.29
CA MET A 485 -3.74 69.00 -15.72
C MET A 485 -4.37 69.83 -14.60
N LEU A 486 -5.18 69.26 -13.71
CA LEU A 486 -5.71 69.97 -12.54
C LEU A 486 -4.61 70.21 -11.50
N LEU A 487 -3.74 69.22 -11.26
CA LEU A 487 -2.56 69.37 -10.40
C LEU A 487 -1.57 70.40 -10.95
N ASN A 488 -1.29 70.41 -12.27
CA ASN A 488 -0.36 71.37 -12.88
C ASN A 488 -0.99 72.75 -13.10
N SER A 489 -2.24 72.85 -13.56
CA SER A 489 -2.88 74.15 -13.80
C SER A 489 -3.17 74.94 -12.52
N GLN A 490 -3.26 74.28 -11.37
CA GLN A 490 -3.48 74.91 -10.08
C GLN A 490 -2.19 75.05 -9.25
N ALA A 491 -1.12 74.31 -9.56
CA ALA A 491 0.22 74.51 -9.00
C ALA A 491 0.90 75.76 -9.59
N ASP A 492 0.79 76.00 -10.90
CA ASP A 492 1.36 77.19 -11.55
C ASP A 492 0.73 78.51 -11.06
N VAL A 493 -0.48 78.48 -10.52
CA VAL A 493 -1.17 79.69 -10.00
C VAL A 493 -0.75 80.03 -8.56
N LEU A 494 -0.07 79.13 -7.84
CA LEU A 494 0.33 79.36 -6.44
C LEU A 494 1.83 79.30 -6.16
N ASP A 495 2.68 78.74 -7.03
CA ASP A 495 4.14 78.78 -6.85
C ASP A 495 4.77 80.15 -7.19
N GLU A 496 4.01 81.09 -7.78
CA GLU A 496 4.44 82.49 -7.96
C GLU A 496 4.07 83.43 -6.79
N LEU A 497 3.45 82.94 -5.71
CA LEU A 497 2.99 83.82 -4.63
C LEU A 497 3.93 83.76 -3.40
N PRO A 498 4.66 84.85 -3.09
CA PRO A 498 5.45 84.93 -1.87
C PRO A 498 4.52 84.90 -0.65
N GLU A 499 4.98 84.28 0.44
CA GLU A 499 4.31 84.27 1.74
C GLU A 499 3.98 85.73 2.16
N GLY A 500 2.73 86.16 2.01
CA GLY A 500 2.29 87.46 2.49
C GLY A 500 1.16 88.19 1.75
N GLU A 501 0.77 87.81 0.53
CA GLU A 501 -0.32 88.52 -0.18
C GLU A 501 -1.50 87.61 -0.51
N THR A 502 -2.50 87.63 0.38
CA THR A 502 -3.77 86.94 0.20
C THR A 502 -4.67 87.68 -0.79
N VAL A 503 -5.05 87.01 -1.89
CA VAL A 503 -6.41 86.95 -2.46
C VAL A 503 -7.16 88.29 -2.65
N TYR A 504 -6.56 89.30 -3.27
CA TYR A 504 -7.32 90.45 -3.82
C TYR A 504 -7.38 90.49 -5.36
N ALA A 505 -6.73 89.56 -6.06
CA ALA A 505 -6.60 89.64 -7.52
C ALA A 505 -7.73 88.97 -8.33
N SER A 506 -8.60 88.14 -7.73
CA SER A 506 -9.52 87.30 -8.52
C SER A 506 -10.97 87.81 -8.65
N ILE A 507 -11.34 88.96 -8.09
CA ILE A 507 -12.64 89.60 -8.35
C ILE A 507 -12.43 90.84 -9.23
N ARG A 508 -12.06 90.65 -10.50
CA ARG A 508 -12.23 91.69 -11.53
C ARG A 508 -13.33 91.27 -12.50
N PRO A 509 -14.45 92.00 -12.60
CA PRO A 509 -15.38 91.85 -13.71
C PRO A 509 -14.67 92.21 -15.01
N ARG A 510 -14.80 91.35 -16.03
CA ARG A 510 -14.31 91.59 -17.39
C ARG A 510 -15.13 92.72 -18.03
N GLY A 511 -14.54 93.91 -18.23
CA GLY A 511 -15.10 94.94 -19.09
C GLY A 511 -14.65 96.39 -18.85
N SER A 512 -13.42 96.75 -19.29
CA SER A 512 -12.91 98.07 -19.77
C SER A 512 -13.11 99.40 -18.97
N PRO A 513 -12.34 100.49 -19.22
CA PRO A 513 -11.04 100.64 -19.91
C PRO A 513 -9.93 101.26 -19.02
N ARG A 514 -8.70 101.28 -19.56
CA ARG A 514 -7.47 101.81 -18.94
C ARG A 514 -7.62 103.29 -18.54
N LEU A 515 -7.50 103.58 -17.25
CA LEU A 515 -7.15 104.91 -16.76
C LEU A 515 -5.96 104.79 -15.80
N THR A 516 -4.80 105.24 -16.25
CA THR A 516 -3.63 105.48 -15.40
C THR A 516 -3.97 106.54 -14.37
N ARG A 517 -4.09 106.14 -13.09
CA ARG A 517 -4.09 107.10 -11.98
C ARG A 517 -3.44 106.45 -10.76
N ASN A 518 -2.42 107.13 -10.24
CA ASN A 518 -1.65 106.81 -9.05
C ASN A 518 -2.54 106.29 -7.91
N LEU A 519 -2.46 104.98 -7.64
CA LEU A 519 -3.11 104.38 -6.48
C LEU A 519 -2.18 104.55 -5.27
N ARG A 520 -2.60 105.44 -4.39
CA ARG A 520 -2.20 105.49 -2.98
C ARG A 520 -2.47 104.11 -2.39
N ARG A 521 -1.47 103.53 -1.74
CA ARG A 521 -1.56 102.27 -0.99
C ARG A 521 -2.54 102.48 0.18
N GLU A 522 -3.80 102.08 0.01
CA GLU A 522 -4.74 101.90 1.13
C GLU A 522 -4.51 100.52 1.73
N GLU A 523 -4.02 100.47 2.96
CA GLU A 523 -3.99 99.28 3.81
C GLU A 523 -5.44 98.93 4.17
N HIS A 524 -6.01 97.92 3.52
CA HIS A 524 -7.30 97.37 3.89
C HIS A 524 -7.18 96.59 5.21
N TYR A 525 -7.88 97.05 6.25
CA TYR A 525 -8.05 96.35 7.52
C TYR A 525 -8.91 95.10 7.30
N THR A 526 -8.27 93.93 7.17
CA THR A 526 -8.97 92.65 7.09
C THR A 526 -9.54 92.27 8.47
N PRO A 527 -10.85 92.04 8.62
CA PRO A 527 -11.41 91.61 9.89
C PRO A 527 -10.83 90.24 10.30
N PRO A 528 -10.58 90.01 11.61
CA PRO A 528 -9.91 88.80 12.10
C PRO A 528 -10.68 87.51 11.78
N GLU A 529 -12.01 87.58 11.69
CA GLU A 529 -12.87 86.46 11.29
C GLU A 529 -12.63 86.00 9.84
N LEU A 530 -12.37 86.94 8.92
CA LEU A 530 -12.09 86.64 7.52
C LEU A 530 -10.71 86.00 7.35
N ARG A 531 -9.72 86.47 8.11
CA ARG A 531 -8.36 85.89 8.12
C ARG A 531 -8.38 84.44 8.63
N ALA A 532 -9.12 84.18 9.71
CA ALA A 532 -9.31 82.83 10.24
C ALA A 532 -10.04 81.91 9.24
N ALA A 533 -11.04 82.41 8.51
CA ALA A 533 -11.73 81.64 7.48
C ALA A 533 -10.81 81.27 6.30
N VAL A 534 -9.96 82.20 5.84
CA VAL A 534 -9.00 81.94 4.75
C VAL A 534 -7.92 80.95 5.19
N GLU A 535 -7.41 81.06 6.43
CA GLU A 535 -6.45 80.09 6.98
C GLU A 535 -7.05 78.68 7.07
N ASN A 536 -8.32 78.56 7.49
CA ASN A 536 -9.03 77.28 7.52
C ASN A 536 -9.23 76.69 6.11
N ILE A 537 -9.61 77.51 5.12
CA ILE A 537 -9.75 77.08 3.73
C ILE A 537 -8.40 76.62 3.15
N ASN A 538 -7.32 77.35 3.43
CA ASN A 538 -5.97 76.96 3.01
C ASN A 538 -5.50 75.67 3.70
N ALA A 539 -5.83 75.46 4.97
CA ALA A 539 -5.54 74.22 5.68
C ALA A 539 -6.30 73.03 5.08
N ILE A 540 -7.59 73.20 4.77
CA ILE A 540 -8.42 72.19 4.10
C ILE A 540 -7.88 71.89 2.69
N ALA A 541 -7.54 72.92 1.91
CA ALA A 541 -6.96 72.76 0.58
C ALA A 541 -5.61 72.02 0.62
N LYS A 542 -4.76 72.31 1.61
CA LYS A 542 -3.48 71.62 1.83
C LYS A 542 -3.69 70.15 2.25
N SER A 543 -4.66 69.87 3.11
CA SER A 543 -5.04 68.50 3.49
C SER A 543 -5.55 67.71 2.29
N LEU A 544 -6.50 68.27 1.53
CA LEU A 544 -7.05 67.65 0.32
C LEU A 544 -5.95 67.37 -0.73
N ARG A 545 -4.99 68.29 -0.90
CA ARG A 545 -3.83 68.07 -1.79
C ARG A 545 -2.93 66.95 -1.29
N GLY A 546 -2.67 66.88 0.03
CA GLY A 546 -1.95 65.77 0.65
C GLY A 546 -2.64 64.42 0.42
N ASP A 547 -3.96 64.37 0.61
CA ASP A 547 -4.78 63.18 0.40
C ASP A 547 -4.81 62.76 -1.08
N MET A 548 -4.89 63.73 -2.01
CA MET A 548 -4.81 63.48 -3.45
C MET A 548 -3.43 62.99 -3.91
N LEU A 549 -2.35 63.49 -3.31
CA LEU A 549 -0.99 63.01 -3.60
C LEU A 549 -0.79 61.59 -3.09
N ASN A 550 -1.20 61.30 -1.86
CA ASN A 550 -1.12 59.96 -1.28
C ASN A 550 -1.98 58.94 -2.05
N SER A 551 -3.18 59.34 -2.50
CA SER A 551 -4.01 58.48 -3.34
C SER A 551 -3.39 58.22 -4.71
N SER A 552 -2.76 59.24 -5.33
CA SER A 552 -2.05 59.06 -6.60
C SER A 552 -0.82 58.15 -6.50
N LEU A 553 -0.09 58.21 -5.38
CA LEU A 553 1.05 57.33 -5.11
C LEU A 553 0.59 55.89 -4.86
N SER A 554 -0.48 55.71 -4.10
CA SER A 554 -1.10 54.40 -3.86
C SER A 554 -1.62 53.78 -5.17
N ASP A 555 -2.24 54.55 -6.06
CA ASP A 555 -2.71 54.07 -7.36
C ASP A 555 -1.55 53.62 -8.28
N ASP A 556 -0.40 54.32 -8.25
CA ASP A 556 0.82 53.92 -8.97
C ASP A 556 1.36 52.57 -8.46
N TRP A 557 1.41 52.35 -7.14
CA TRP A 557 1.83 51.07 -6.53
C TRP A 557 0.84 49.94 -6.78
N GLN A 558 -0.46 50.21 -6.74
CA GLN A 558 -1.49 49.22 -7.06
C GLN A 558 -1.42 48.78 -8.53
N TYR A 559 -1.19 49.72 -9.45
CA TYR A 559 -0.97 49.39 -10.84
C TYR A 559 0.32 48.57 -11.03
N ALA A 560 1.41 48.94 -10.35
CA ALA A 560 2.65 48.16 -10.38
C ALA A 560 2.48 46.73 -9.83
N ALA A 561 1.72 46.55 -8.74
CA ALA A 561 1.36 45.25 -8.20
C ALA A 561 0.54 44.42 -9.19
N LEU A 562 -0.44 45.03 -9.87
CA LEU A 562 -1.23 44.38 -10.91
C LEU A 562 -0.37 43.94 -12.10
N VAL A 563 0.62 44.75 -12.49
CA VAL A 563 1.58 44.39 -13.56
C VAL A 563 2.47 43.22 -13.13
N LEU A 564 2.93 43.21 -11.87
CA LEU A 564 3.72 42.10 -11.30
C LEU A 564 2.90 40.81 -11.23
N ASP A 565 1.66 40.87 -10.76
CA ASP A 565 0.73 39.74 -10.72
C ASP A 565 0.63 39.08 -12.12
N ARG A 566 0.45 39.88 -13.17
CA ARG A 566 0.30 39.39 -14.56
C ARG A 566 1.58 38.81 -15.12
N PHE A 567 2.72 39.41 -14.80
CA PHE A 567 4.03 38.86 -15.14
C PHE A 567 4.24 37.47 -14.52
N PHE A 568 4.05 37.36 -13.21
CA PHE A 568 4.25 36.11 -12.48
C PHE A 568 3.22 35.04 -12.87
N MET A 569 1.98 35.42 -13.18
CA MET A 569 0.97 34.51 -13.73
C MET A 569 1.48 33.82 -15.01
N TRP A 570 1.97 34.58 -15.99
CA TRP A 570 2.50 34.02 -17.24
C TRP A 570 3.78 33.22 -17.02
N PHE A 571 4.65 33.68 -16.11
CA PHE A 571 5.87 32.97 -15.74
C PHE A 571 5.56 31.58 -15.15
N PHE A 572 4.71 31.51 -14.11
CA PHE A 572 4.35 30.24 -13.48
C PHE A 572 3.54 29.32 -14.42
N PHE A 573 2.67 29.89 -15.27
CA PHE A 573 1.95 29.12 -16.29
C PHE A 573 2.93 28.45 -17.27
N LEU A 574 3.90 29.19 -17.79
CA LEU A 574 4.87 28.67 -18.76
C LEU A 574 5.83 27.65 -18.13
N VAL A 575 6.30 27.91 -16.91
CA VAL A 575 7.12 26.94 -16.15
C VAL A 575 6.35 25.65 -15.89
N SER A 576 5.08 25.74 -15.49
CA SER A 576 4.23 24.56 -15.26
C SER A 576 3.97 23.78 -16.55
N MET A 577 3.67 24.47 -17.66
CA MET A 577 3.39 23.85 -18.95
C MET A 577 4.62 23.14 -19.53
N ILE A 578 5.78 23.81 -19.56
CA ILE A 578 7.05 23.23 -20.05
C ILE A 578 7.50 22.10 -19.14
N GLY A 579 7.42 22.28 -17.82
CA GLY A 579 7.78 21.26 -16.85
C GLY A 579 6.93 20.00 -16.97
N SER A 580 5.60 20.16 -17.14
CA SER A 580 4.69 19.04 -17.38
C SER A 580 5.04 18.30 -18.67
N LEU A 581 5.28 19.04 -19.76
CA LEU A 581 5.64 18.46 -21.05
C LEU A 581 6.95 17.65 -20.94
N LEU A 582 8.00 18.23 -20.35
CA LEU A 582 9.30 17.56 -20.19
C LEU A 582 9.23 16.29 -19.32
N ILE A 583 8.38 16.28 -18.30
CA ILE A 583 8.25 15.15 -17.38
C ILE A 583 7.38 14.04 -17.98
N PHE A 584 6.30 14.36 -18.70
CA PHE A 584 5.43 13.32 -19.28
C PHE A 584 5.83 12.83 -20.67
N LEU A 585 6.79 13.47 -21.34
CA LEU A 585 7.29 13.03 -22.66
C LEU A 585 8.02 11.66 -22.65
N PRO A 586 8.94 11.37 -21.70
CA PRO A 586 9.76 10.15 -21.75
C PRO A 586 8.97 8.83 -21.80
N PRO A 587 7.87 8.63 -21.03
CA PRO A 587 7.06 7.42 -21.14
C PRO A 587 6.56 7.11 -22.56
N PHE A 588 6.32 8.12 -23.41
CA PHE A 588 5.78 7.91 -24.76
C PHE A 588 6.86 7.74 -25.84
N VAL A 589 8.11 8.12 -25.54
CA VAL A 589 9.22 8.12 -26.50
C VAL A 589 10.19 6.97 -26.26
N THR A 590 10.36 6.54 -25.01
CA THR A 590 11.27 5.43 -24.67
C THR A 590 10.56 4.10 -24.83
N ASP A 591 11.14 3.18 -25.60
CA ASP A 591 10.65 1.80 -25.69
C ASP A 591 10.71 1.17 -24.30
N ARG A 592 9.56 0.74 -23.79
CA ARG A 592 9.40 0.13 -22.45
C ARG A 592 9.48 -1.40 -22.53
N SER A 593 10.18 -1.93 -23.53
CA SER A 593 10.47 -3.36 -23.61
C SER A 593 11.31 -3.76 -22.39
N VAL A 594 10.74 -4.58 -21.51
CA VAL A 594 11.48 -5.21 -20.42
C VAL A 594 12.47 -6.17 -21.06
N VAL A 595 13.76 -5.83 -21.00
CA VAL A 595 14.82 -6.75 -21.41
C VAL A 595 14.89 -7.84 -20.34
N ILE A 596 14.45 -9.05 -20.68
CA ILE A 596 14.74 -10.24 -19.89
C ILE A 596 16.23 -10.51 -20.09
N SER A 597 17.08 -9.97 -19.21
CA SER A 597 18.50 -10.26 -19.21
C SER A 597 18.72 -11.67 -18.67
N TYR A 598 19.16 -12.56 -19.56
CA TYR A 598 19.50 -13.97 -19.30
C TYR A 598 20.75 -14.12 -18.44
#